data_AF-A0A5K0ZG55-F1
#
_entry.id   AF-A0A5K0ZG55-F1
#
_cell.length_a   1.000
_cell.length_b   1.000
_cell.length_c   1.000
_cell.angle_alpha   90.00
_cell.angle_beta   90.00
_cell.angle_gamma   90.00
#
_symmetry.space_group_name_H-M   'P 1'
#
loop_
_entity.id
_entity.type
_entity.pdbx_description
1 polymer ?
#
loop_
_entity_poly.entity_id
_entity_poly.type
_entity_poly.pdbx_seq_one_letter_code
_entity_poly.pdbx_strand_id
1 'polypeptide(L)'
;YASSESLAAVGLINEPSAPAVSLDVLARYYEAGYAAVRRHSPTAYVIMSNRLHSTTPTELLPLANGRSRTVIDVHYYNLLSSGFNNWTVQQNIDYIYQTRASELNTLTSASGPLSFV
;
A
#
# COMPACT_ATOMS: atom_id res chain seq x y z
N TYR A 1 -3.07 20.58 -8.14
CA TYR A 1 -4.25 19.70 -8.10
C TYR A 1 -5.33 20.09 -7.08
N ALA A 2 -5.04 20.95 -6.09
CA ALA A 2 -5.94 21.20 -4.94
C ALA A 2 -7.37 21.67 -5.28
N SER A 3 -7.61 22.26 -6.45
CA SER A 3 -8.93 22.72 -6.92
C SER A 3 -9.48 21.89 -8.09
N SER A 4 -8.83 20.78 -8.44
CA SER A 4 -9.27 19.94 -9.56
C SER A 4 -10.27 18.91 -9.07
N GLU A 5 -11.51 19.00 -9.53
CA GLU A 5 -12.56 18.01 -9.27
C GLU A 5 -12.24 16.64 -9.89
N SER A 6 -11.36 16.62 -10.90
CA SER A 6 -10.90 15.40 -11.56
C SER A 6 -9.76 14.68 -10.82
N LEU A 7 -9.28 15.21 -9.68
CA LEU A 7 -8.24 14.55 -8.91
C LEU A 7 -8.79 13.31 -8.20
N ALA A 8 -8.48 12.13 -8.74
CA ALA A 8 -8.93 10.86 -8.20
C ALA A 8 -8.20 10.47 -6.91
N ALA A 9 -6.88 10.61 -6.86
CA ALA A 9 -6.07 10.16 -5.74
C ALA A 9 -4.75 10.93 -5.60
N VAL A 10 -4.15 10.85 -4.41
CA VAL A 10 -2.80 11.34 -4.10
C VAL A 10 -2.02 10.21 -3.41
N GLY A 11 -0.97 9.73 -4.07
CA GLY A 11 0.05 8.89 -3.42
C GLY A 11 1.04 9.75 -2.66
N LEU A 12 1.21 9.48 -1.36
CA LEU A 12 2.02 10.33 -0.49
C LEU A 12 3.53 10.10 -0.66
N ILE A 13 3.96 8.85 -0.74
CA ILE A 13 5.33 8.45 -1.08
C ILE A 13 5.29 7.03 -1.63
N ASN A 14 6.06 6.76 -2.68
CA ASN A 14 6.17 5.44 -3.28
C ASN A 14 7.20 4.61 -2.53
N GLU A 15 6.83 3.39 -2.12
CA GLU A 15 7.77 2.34 -1.68
C GLU A 15 8.84 2.80 -0.66
N PRO A 16 8.45 3.38 0.49
CA PRO A 16 9.43 3.74 1.52
C PRO A 16 10.20 2.50 2.00
N SER A 17 11.50 2.59 2.18
CA SER A 17 12.32 1.41 2.54
C SER A 17 12.26 1.13 4.05
N ALA A 18 11.81 -0.07 4.46
CA ALA A 18 11.74 -0.45 5.88
C ALA A 18 13.08 -0.38 6.63
N PRO A 19 14.23 -0.76 6.02
CA PRO A 19 15.54 -0.55 6.61
C PRO A 19 15.93 0.92 6.86
N ALA A 20 15.40 1.86 6.06
CA ALA A 20 15.78 3.28 6.13
C ALA A 20 14.78 4.11 6.96
N VAL A 21 13.50 3.72 6.99
CA VAL A 21 12.42 4.50 7.61
C VAL A 21 11.65 3.61 8.58
N SER A 22 11.65 3.99 9.86
CA SER A 22 10.83 3.32 10.87
C SER A 22 9.33 3.51 10.61
N LEU A 23 8.51 2.55 11.04
CA LEU A 23 7.06 2.62 10.89
C LEU A 23 6.47 3.85 11.59
N ASP A 24 6.98 4.24 12.76
CA ASP A 24 6.53 5.42 13.51
C ASP A 24 6.77 6.73 12.74
N VAL A 25 7.96 6.89 12.15
CA VAL A 25 8.27 8.06 11.31
C VAL A 25 7.36 8.10 10.08
N LEU A 26 7.16 6.96 9.42
CA LEU A 26 6.29 6.87 8.26
C LEU A 26 4.81 7.15 8.63
N ALA A 27 4.34 6.63 9.76
CA ALA A 27 2.98 6.87 10.24
C ALA A 27 2.73 8.36 10.47
N ARG A 28 3.65 9.08 11.13
CA ARG A 28 3.55 10.53 11.30
C ARG A 28 3.52 11.28 9.96
N TYR A 29 4.35 10.87 9.00
CA TYR A 29 4.34 11.44 7.65
C TYR A 29 2.98 11.23 6.96
N TYR A 30 2.42 10.02 7.05
CA TYR A 30 1.13 9.69 6.47
C TYR A 30 -0.05 10.38 7.14
N GLU A 31 -0.02 10.58 8.46
CA GLU A 31 -1.03 11.37 9.16
C GLU A 31 -1.01 12.84 8.71
N ALA A 32 0.17 13.43 8.63
CA ALA A 32 0.34 14.80 8.15
C ALA A 32 -0.10 14.95 6.69
N GLY A 33 0.30 14.03 5.82
CA GLY A 33 -0.09 14.00 4.41
C GLY A 33 -1.59 13.81 4.21
N TYR A 34 -2.21 12.89 4.96
CA TYR A 34 -3.65 12.69 4.95
C TYR A 34 -4.40 13.98 5.36
N ALA A 35 -3.99 14.60 6.47
CA ALA A 35 -4.61 15.84 6.94
C ALA A 35 -4.45 16.98 5.92
N ALA A 36 -3.30 17.08 5.25
CA ALA A 36 -3.06 18.05 4.21
C ALA A 36 -3.98 17.82 3.00
N VAL A 37 -4.10 16.58 2.51
CA VAL A 37 -5.02 16.26 1.40
C VAL A 37 -6.46 16.56 1.80
N ARG A 38 -6.91 16.18 3.00
CA ARG A 38 -8.29 16.41 3.46
C ARG A 38 -8.65 17.88 3.63
N ARG A 39 -7.67 18.76 3.85
CA ARG A 39 -7.88 20.22 3.86
C ARG A 39 -8.25 20.77 2.48
N HIS A 40 -7.82 20.11 1.41
CA HIS A 40 -7.99 20.60 0.03
C HIS A 40 -8.97 19.77 -0.80
N SER A 41 -9.10 18.48 -0.52
CA SER A 41 -10.01 17.58 -1.25
C SER A 41 -10.68 16.59 -0.28
N PRO A 42 -12.01 16.65 -0.14
CA PRO A 42 -12.76 15.64 0.60
C PRO A 42 -12.98 14.35 -0.19
N THR A 43 -12.75 14.36 -1.51
CA THR A 43 -13.12 13.26 -2.43
C THR A 43 -11.94 12.46 -2.96
N ALA A 44 -10.75 13.04 -3.04
CA ALA A 44 -9.57 12.32 -3.51
C ALA A 44 -9.18 11.18 -2.55
N TYR A 45 -8.83 10.01 -3.08
CA TYR A 45 -8.23 8.95 -2.28
C TYR A 45 -6.83 9.34 -1.81
N VAL A 46 -6.47 8.96 -0.59
CA VAL A 46 -5.11 9.10 -0.07
C VAL A 46 -4.49 7.72 -0.06
N ILE A 47 -3.41 7.55 -0.83
CA ILE A 47 -2.72 6.27 -1.01
C ILE A 47 -1.46 6.26 -0.13
N MET A 48 -1.37 5.23 0.72
CA MET A 48 -0.26 4.95 1.62
C MET A 48 0.42 3.66 1.17
N SER A 49 1.64 3.78 0.64
CA SER A 49 2.41 2.64 0.14
C SER A 49 3.07 1.88 1.29
N ASN A 50 2.97 0.56 1.29
CA ASN A 50 3.67 -0.28 2.26
C ASN A 50 5.19 -0.08 2.15
N ARG A 51 5.89 -0.31 3.26
CA ARG A 51 7.34 -0.25 3.19
C ARG A 51 7.90 -1.43 2.40
N LEU A 52 8.81 -1.14 1.49
CA LEU A 52 9.65 -2.15 0.86
C LEU A 52 10.41 -2.93 1.93
N HIS A 53 10.54 -4.23 1.71
CA HIS A 53 11.23 -5.17 2.60
C HIS A 53 10.62 -5.32 4.00
N SER A 54 9.42 -4.79 4.25
CA SER A 54 8.68 -5.14 5.47
C SER A 54 8.24 -6.60 5.41
N THR A 55 8.38 -7.30 6.53
CA THR A 55 7.84 -8.66 6.73
C THR A 55 6.40 -8.66 7.24
N THR A 56 5.82 -7.47 7.44
CA THR A 56 4.48 -7.30 8.03
C THR A 56 3.62 -6.48 7.07
N PRO A 57 2.95 -7.13 6.08
CA PRO A 57 2.13 -6.42 5.10
C PRO A 57 1.01 -5.61 5.75
N THR A 58 0.49 -6.06 6.90
CA THR A 58 -0.60 -5.40 7.64
C THR A 58 -0.17 -4.21 8.50
N GLU A 59 1.09 -3.78 8.45
CA GLU A 59 1.66 -2.76 9.35
C GLU A 59 0.95 -1.40 9.30
N LEU A 60 0.30 -1.08 8.18
CA LEU A 60 -0.45 0.16 7.99
C LEU A 60 -1.95 0.05 8.31
N LEU A 61 -2.49 -1.15 8.55
CA LEU A 61 -3.92 -1.30 8.88
C LEU A 61 -4.35 -0.48 10.10
N PRO A 62 -3.61 -0.45 11.23
CA PRO A 62 -3.99 0.38 12.38
C PRO A 62 -4.08 1.87 12.03
N LEU A 63 -3.25 2.33 11.09
CA LEU A 63 -3.27 3.71 10.63
C LEU A 63 -4.38 3.97 9.60
N ALA A 64 -4.61 3.07 8.66
CA ALA A 64 -5.58 3.32 7.59
C ALA A 64 -7.03 3.08 8.04
N ASN A 65 -7.25 2.19 9.01
CA ASN A 65 -8.59 1.86 9.53
C ASN A 65 -9.32 3.11 10.07
N GLY A 66 -10.60 3.21 9.73
CA GLY A 66 -11.47 4.31 10.16
C GLY A 66 -11.25 5.65 9.44
N ARG A 67 -10.25 5.76 8.55
CA ARG A 67 -9.99 6.99 7.77
C ARG A 67 -10.72 6.94 6.42
N SER A 68 -11.44 8.01 6.09
CA SER A 68 -12.22 8.06 4.85
C SER A 68 -11.35 8.12 3.61
N ARG A 69 -11.71 7.31 2.60
CA ARG A 69 -11.03 7.27 1.29
C ARG A 69 -9.52 7.08 1.42
N THR A 70 -9.11 6.19 2.33
CA THR A 70 -7.71 5.78 2.48
C THR A 70 -7.52 4.44 1.77
N VAL A 71 -6.39 4.33 1.08
CA VAL A 71 -6.00 3.16 0.30
C VAL A 71 -4.62 2.73 0.77
N ILE A 72 -4.44 1.44 1.02
CA ILE A 72 -3.11 0.85 1.21
C ILE A 72 -2.65 0.34 -0.15
N ASP A 73 -1.45 0.75 -0.53
CA ASP A 73 -0.80 0.33 -1.77
C ASP A 73 0.29 -0.70 -1.46
N VAL A 74 0.26 -1.85 -2.15
CA VAL A 74 1.22 -2.94 -1.99
C VAL A 74 1.72 -3.41 -3.34
N HIS A 75 3.04 -3.60 -3.44
CA HIS A 75 3.66 -4.04 -4.67
C HIS A 75 4.20 -5.47 -4.52
N TYR A 76 3.88 -6.34 -5.48
CA TYR A 76 4.35 -7.72 -5.51
C TYR A 76 5.23 -7.97 -6.72
N TYR A 77 6.45 -8.47 -6.46
CA TYR A 77 7.38 -8.90 -7.50
C TYR A 77 7.77 -10.37 -7.31
N ASN A 78 7.84 -11.11 -8.41
CA ASN A 78 8.43 -12.45 -8.49
C ASN A 78 9.73 -12.39 -9.31
N LEU A 79 10.59 -11.42 -8.98
CA LEU A 79 11.80 -11.11 -9.77
C LEU A 79 13.00 -10.74 -8.90
N LEU A 80 12.78 -9.97 -7.83
CA LEU A 80 13.86 -9.32 -7.06
C LEU A 80 14.54 -10.24 -6.03
N SER A 81 14.31 -11.55 -6.10
CA SER A 81 14.96 -12.57 -5.28
C SER A 81 15.45 -13.70 -6.17
N SER A 82 16.67 -14.18 -5.89
CA SER A 82 17.29 -15.28 -6.65
C SER A 82 16.49 -16.57 -6.63
N GLY A 83 15.56 -16.72 -5.67
CA GLY A 83 14.63 -17.84 -5.62
C GLY A 83 13.73 -17.97 -6.85
N PHE A 84 13.48 -16.87 -7.57
CA PHE A 84 12.63 -16.85 -8.77
C PHE A 84 13.38 -17.13 -10.08
N ASN A 85 14.72 -17.11 -10.07
CA ASN A 85 15.54 -17.13 -11.30
C ASN A 85 15.29 -18.35 -12.20
N ASN A 86 14.94 -19.49 -11.61
CA ASN A 86 14.76 -20.77 -12.31
C ASN A 86 13.30 -21.20 -12.40
N TRP A 87 12.36 -20.29 -12.13
CA TRP A 87 10.94 -20.61 -12.16
C TRP A 87 10.43 -20.67 -13.59
N THR A 88 9.58 -21.65 -13.87
CA THR A 88 8.79 -21.68 -15.09
C THR A 88 7.69 -20.62 -15.05
N VAL A 89 7.08 -20.36 -16.21
CA VAL A 89 5.89 -19.50 -16.30
C VAL A 89 4.76 -20.03 -15.41
N GLN A 90 4.52 -21.35 -15.40
CA GLN A 90 3.46 -21.94 -14.59
C GLN A 90 3.73 -21.77 -13.10
N GLN A 91 4.96 -21.95 -12.63
CA GLN A 91 5.32 -21.74 -11.22
C GLN A 91 5.07 -20.29 -10.78
N ASN A 92 5.35 -19.30 -11.65
CA ASN A 92 5.03 -17.91 -11.38
C ASN A 92 3.53 -17.66 -11.25
N ILE A 93 2.74 -18.22 -12.17
CA ILE A 93 1.27 -18.13 -12.15
C ILE A 93 0.72 -18.77 -10.86
N ASP A 94 1.16 -19.98 -10.55
CA ASP A 94 0.72 -20.73 -9.37
C ASP A 94 1.03 -19.95 -8.09
N TYR A 95 2.21 -19.35 -7.99
CA TYR A 95 2.57 -18.55 -6.83
C TYR A 95 1.73 -17.28 -6.66
N ILE A 96 1.33 -16.63 -7.74
CA ILE A 96 0.41 -15.48 -7.68
C ILE A 96 -0.93 -15.94 -7.07
N TYR A 97 -1.52 -17.01 -7.61
CA TYR A 97 -2.83 -17.47 -7.17
C TYR A 97 -2.84 -18.13 -5.79
N GLN A 98 -1.76 -18.81 -5.41
CA GLN A 98 -1.70 -19.57 -4.16
C GLN A 98 -1.09 -18.76 -3.00
N THR A 99 -0.15 -17.85 -3.29
CA THR A 99 0.57 -17.09 -2.26
C THR A 99 0.17 -15.61 -2.28
N ARG A 100 0.40 -14.89 -3.38
CA ARG A 100 0.15 -13.43 -3.42
C ARG A 100 -1.31 -13.07 -3.18
N ALA A 101 -2.24 -13.87 -3.71
CA ALA A 101 -3.66 -13.70 -3.46
C ALA A 101 -4.02 -13.82 -1.98
N SER A 102 -3.39 -14.76 -1.25
CA SER A 102 -3.59 -14.92 0.20
C SER A 102 -3.02 -13.74 0.97
N GLU A 103 -1.81 -13.29 0.62
CA GLU A 103 -1.19 -12.09 1.21
C GLU A 103 -2.08 -10.86 1.03
N LEU A 104 -2.59 -10.62 -0.18
CA LEU A 104 -3.51 -9.52 -0.47
C LEU A 104 -4.81 -9.60 0.32
N ASN A 105 -5.39 -10.79 0.47
CA ASN A 105 -6.61 -10.98 1.26
C ASN A 105 -6.45 -10.61 2.74
N THR A 106 -5.22 -10.61 3.28
CA THR A 106 -4.99 -10.13 4.66
C THR A 106 -5.14 -8.61 4.81
N LEU A 107 -5.04 -7.87 3.71
CA LEU A 107 -5.15 -6.41 3.66
C LEU A 107 -6.57 -5.97 3.29
N THR A 108 -7.21 -6.72 2.41
CA THR A 108 -8.55 -6.42 1.92
C THR A 108 -9.60 -7.03 2.85
N SER A 109 -10.21 -6.20 3.71
CA SER A 109 -11.34 -6.60 4.55
C SER A 109 -12.59 -5.77 4.26
N ALA A 110 -13.78 -6.36 4.48
CA ALA A 110 -15.06 -5.72 4.14
C ALA A 110 -15.32 -4.38 4.84
N SER A 111 -14.62 -4.10 5.94
CA SER A 111 -14.74 -2.85 6.71
C SER A 111 -13.40 -2.12 6.86
N GLY A 112 -12.36 -2.56 6.14
CA GLY A 112 -11.04 -1.96 6.15
C GLY A 112 -10.83 -0.93 5.05
N PRO A 113 -9.63 -0.35 4.94
CA PRO A 113 -9.25 0.48 3.80
C PRO A 113 -9.29 -0.35 2.51
N LEU A 114 -9.38 0.35 1.37
CA LEU A 114 -9.19 -0.29 0.07
C LEU A 114 -7.72 -0.67 -0.10
N SER A 115 -7.46 -1.68 -0.94
CA SER A 115 -6.13 -2.07 -1.38
C SER A 115 -5.90 -1.66 -2.84
N PHE A 116 -4.70 -1.19 -3.15
CA PHE A 116 -4.19 -0.96 -4.50
C PHE A 116 -2.96 -1.86 -4.71
N VAL A 117 -2.86 -2.48 -5.90
CA VAL A 117 -1.86 -3.49 -6.26
C VAL A 117 -1.33 -3.22 -7.66
#